data_AF-A0A922WT54-F1
#
_entry.id   AF-A0A922WT54-F1
#
_cell.length_a   1.000
_cell.length_b   1.000
_cell.length_c   1.000
_cell.angle_alpha   90.00
_cell.angle_beta   90.00
_cell.angle_gamma   90.00
#
_symmetry.space_group_name_H-M   'P 1'
#
loop_
_entity.id
_entity.type
_entity.pdbx_description
1 polymer ?
#
loop_
_entity_poly.entity_id
_entity_poly.type
_entity_poly.pdbx_seq_one_letter_code
_entity_poly.pdbx_strand_id
1 'polypeptide(L)'
;MTQALVDILGMVISTANMLLIIWFIIGLLFAFNVVSPRNQFAYAVHDALSRLFEPALRPIRRIMPNTGAIDFSPMVFMLLLLGMQRLLQAAVY
;
A
#
# COMPACT_ATOMS: atom_id res chain seq x y z
N MET A 1 -26.55 12.00 2.98
CA MET A 1 -25.80 11.43 4.12
C MET A 1 -24.95 10.24 3.70
N THR A 2 -25.50 9.30 2.93
CA THR A 2 -24.77 8.15 2.35
C THR A 2 -23.56 8.56 1.51
N GLN A 3 -23.71 9.55 0.61
CA GLN A 3 -22.60 10.07 -0.20
C GLN A 3 -21.41 10.55 0.65
N ALA A 4 -21.68 11.36 1.68
CA ALA A 4 -20.64 11.88 2.56
C ALA A 4 -19.85 10.76 3.28
N LEU A 5 -20.51 9.66 3.66
CA LEU A 5 -19.82 8.50 4.24
C LEU A 5 -18.90 7.82 3.23
N VAL A 6 -19.36 7.66 1.98
CA VAL A 6 -18.54 7.07 0.91
C VAL A 6 -17.35 7.95 0.56
N ASP A 7 -17.53 9.28 0.56
CA ASP A 7 -16.43 10.21 0.33
C ASP A 7 -15.38 10.13 1.45
N ILE A 8 -15.80 10.05 2.72
CA ILE A 8 -14.88 9.87 3.87
C ILE A 8 -14.12 8.55 3.75
N LEU A 9 -14.81 7.44 3.43
CA LEU A 9 -14.15 6.15 3.19
C LEU A 9 -13.17 6.23 2.01
N GLY A 10 -13.55 6.93 0.94
CA GLY A 10 -12.70 7.20 -0.21
C GLY A 10 -11.43 7.96 0.17
N MET A 11 -11.52 8.94 1.07
CA MET A 11 -10.37 9.65 1.59
C MET A 11 -9.42 8.71 2.36
N VAL A 12 -9.94 7.87 3.25
CA VAL A 12 -9.14 6.89 4.00
C VAL A 12 -8.44 5.91 3.06
N ILE A 13 -9.15 5.38 2.07
CA ILE A 13 -8.58 4.47 1.06
C ILE A 13 -7.48 5.17 0.26
N SER A 14 -7.73 6.40 -0.19
CA SER A 14 -6.75 7.20 -0.94
C SER A 14 -5.48 7.46 -0.11
N THR A 15 -5.63 7.82 1.17
CA THR A 15 -4.50 8.00 2.08
C THR A 15 -3.73 6.70 2.30
N ALA A 16 -4.41 5.58 2.53
CA ALA A 16 -3.76 4.28 2.65
C ALA A 16 -2.96 3.93 1.39
N ASN A 17 -3.52 4.20 0.20
CA ASN A 17 -2.87 3.95 -1.08
C ASN A 17 -1.60 4.82 -1.24
N MET A 18 -1.67 6.11 -0.90
CA MET A 18 -0.51 7.01 -0.90
C MET A 18 0.61 6.54 0.04
N LEU A 19 0.26 6.14 1.27
CA LEU A 19 1.24 5.62 2.24
C LEU A 19 1.89 4.32 1.72
N LEU A 20 1.13 3.49 1.02
CA LEU A 20 1.64 2.26 0.44
C LEU A 20 2.61 2.52 -0.72
N ILE A 21 2.35 3.56 -1.52
CA ILE A 21 3.26 4.04 -2.56
C ILE A 21 4.57 4.52 -1.91
N ILE A 22 4.50 5.33 -0.86
CA ILE A 22 5.69 5.82 -0.14
C ILE A 22 6.52 4.65 0.38
N TRP A 23 5.88 3.68 1.04
CA TRP A 23 6.57 2.49 1.56
C TRP A 23 7.24 1.68 0.44
N PHE A 24 6.52 1.40 -0.65
CA PHE A 24 7.04 0.66 -1.80
C PHE A 24 8.24 1.37 -2.44
N ILE A 25 8.16 2.69 -2.63
CA ILE A 25 9.27 3.49 -3.17
C ILE A 25 10.48 3.41 -2.24
N ILE A 26 10.32 3.57 -0.92
CA ILE A 26 11.46 3.45 0.02
C ILE A 26 12.08 2.04 -0.07
N GLY A 27 11.25 0.99 -0.17
CA GLY A 27 11.73 -0.37 -0.38
C GLY A 27 12.56 -0.52 -1.66
N LEU A 28 12.12 0.08 -2.77
CA LEU A 28 12.90 0.11 -4.02
C LEU A 28 14.21 0.90 -3.87
N LEU A 29 14.20 2.03 -3.17
CA LEU A 29 15.40 2.82 -2.91
C LEU A 29 16.44 2.03 -2.11
N PHE A 30 16.00 1.20 -1.15
CA PHE A 30 16.89 0.27 -0.45
C PHE A 30 17.37 -0.86 -1.36
N ALA A 31 16.48 -1.48 -2.14
CA ALA A 31 16.81 -2.59 -3.03
C ALA A 31 17.85 -2.21 -4.11
N PHE A 32 17.74 -1.01 -4.67
CA PHE A 32 18.68 -0.46 -5.65
C PHE A 32 19.86 0.27 -5.02
N ASN A 33 20.02 0.22 -3.70
CA ASN A 33 21.09 0.87 -2.94
C ASN A 33 21.21 2.39 -3.21
N VAL A 34 20.09 3.04 -3.57
CA VAL A 34 20.00 4.49 -3.78
C VAL A 34 20.00 5.22 -2.44
N VAL A 35 19.31 4.65 -1.46
CA VAL A 35 19.33 5.11 -0.07
C VAL A 35 19.91 3.99 0.78
N SER A 36 20.87 4.32 1.66
CA SER A 36 21.39 3.34 2.60
C SER A 36 20.32 2.96 3.63
N PRO A 37 20.13 1.67 3.94
CA PRO A 37 19.31 1.24 5.08
C PRO A 37 19.78 1.78 6.44
N ARG A 38 21.02 2.32 6.51
CA ARG A 38 21.54 3.01 7.70
C ARG A 38 20.95 4.41 7.90
N ASN A 39 20.23 4.95 6.92
CA ASN A 39 19.48 6.19 7.08
C ASN A 39 18.32 5.95 8.04
N GLN A 40 18.45 6.43 9.28
CA GLN A 40 17.50 6.20 10.36
C GLN A 40 16.09 6.69 10.02
N PHE A 41 15.97 7.82 9.31
CA PHE A 41 14.67 8.36 8.93
C PHE A 41 13.96 7.47 7.90
N ALA A 42 14.64 7.14 6.80
CA ALA A 42 14.08 6.29 5.76
C ALA A 42 13.72 4.90 6.31
N TYR A 43 14.59 4.33 7.16
CA TYR A 43 14.36 3.05 7.80
C TYR A 43 13.15 3.10 8.75
N ALA A 44 13.05 4.12 9.60
CA ALA A 44 11.94 4.26 10.55
C ALA A 44 10.60 4.41 9.83
N VAL A 45 10.54 5.24 8.78
CA VAL A 45 9.33 5.39 7.96
C VAL A 45 8.96 4.06 7.29
N HIS A 46 9.94 3.38 6.70
CA HIS A 46 9.71 2.09 6.06
C HIS A 46 9.23 1.02 7.06
N ASP A 47 9.87 0.88 8.22
CA ASP A 47 9.47 -0.08 9.26
C ASP A 47 8.07 0.21 9.81
N ALA A 48 7.75 1.49 10.08
CA ALA A 48 6.42 1.90 10.54
C ALA A 48 5.32 1.51 9.53
N LEU A 49 5.53 1.81 8.25
CA LEU A 49 4.58 1.48 7.19
C LEU A 49 4.54 -0.03 6.92
N SER A 50 5.67 -0.73 7.02
CA SER A 50 5.72 -2.20 6.94
C SER A 50 4.80 -2.82 7.98
N ARG A 51 4.90 -2.41 9.24
CA ARG A 51 4.05 -2.94 10.32
C ARG A 51 2.57 -2.67 10.10
N LEU A 52 2.25 -1.50 9.51
CA LEU A 52 0.87 -1.13 9.19
C LEU A 52 0.28 -2.03 8.10
N PHE A 53 1.05 -2.33 7.06
CA PHE A 53 0.54 -3.05 5.88
C PHE A 53 0.82 -4.55 5.88
N GLU A 54 1.76 -5.06 6.68
CA GLU A 54 2.12 -6.48 6.75
C GLU A 54 0.91 -7.42 6.94
N PRO A 55 -0.06 -7.12 7.83
CA PRO A 55 -1.23 -7.99 8.01
C PRO A 55 -2.07 -8.16 6.74
N ALA A 56 -2.15 -7.11 5.90
CA ALA A 56 -2.88 -7.13 4.65
C ALA A 56 -2.05 -7.67 3.48
N LEU A 57 -0.74 -7.39 3.45
CA LEU A 57 0.17 -7.83 2.38
C LEU A 57 0.54 -9.30 2.52
N ARG A 58 0.68 -9.84 3.74
CA ARG A 58 1.05 -11.25 3.97
C ARG A 58 0.13 -12.26 3.28
N PRO A 59 -1.21 -12.17 3.34
CA PRO A 59 -2.07 -13.09 2.60
C PRO A 59 -1.94 -12.90 1.08
N ILE A 60 -1.75 -11.67 0.60
CA ILE A 60 -1.56 -11.38 -0.83
C ILE A 60 -0.26 -12.03 -1.33
N ARG A 61 0.85 -11.92 -0.58
CA ARG A 61 2.11 -12.58 -0.94
C ARG A 61 1.99 -14.10 -1.04
N ARG A 62 1.15 -14.73 -0.20
CA ARG A 62 0.96 -16.19 -0.22
C ARG A 62 0.26 -16.70 -1.46
N ILE A 63 -0.56 -15.87 -2.10
CA ILE A 63 -1.31 -16.25 -3.31
C ILE A 63 -0.59 -15.86 -4.61
N MET A 64 0.39 -14.95 -4.52
CA MET A 64 1.14 -14.52 -5.69
C MET A 64 2.14 -15.59 -6.17
N PRO A 65 2.42 -15.63 -7.48
CA PRO A 65 3.53 -16.42 -8.00
C PRO A 65 4.87 -15.88 -7.48
N ASN A 66 5.93 -16.68 -7.58
CA ASN A 66 7.24 -16.28 -7.12
C ASN A 66 7.80 -15.14 -7.98
N THR A 67 7.86 -13.92 -7.43
CA THR A 67 8.20 -12.69 -8.18
C THR A 67 9.69 -12.35 -8.18
N GLY A 68 10.54 -13.25 -7.69
CA GLY A 68 11.98 -13.03 -7.64
C GLY A 68 12.38 -12.02 -6.55
N ALA A 69 13.22 -11.04 -6.91
CA ALA A 69 13.82 -10.11 -5.95
C ALA A 69 12.88 -8.96 -5.51
N ILE A 70 11.76 -8.73 -6.21
CA ILE A 70 10.85 -7.61 -5.96
C ILE A 70 9.52 -8.15 -5.47
N ASP A 71 9.00 -7.58 -4.39
CA ASP A 71 7.65 -7.86 -3.89
C ASP A 71 6.62 -7.01 -4.64
N PHE A 72 5.80 -7.63 -5.49
CA PHE A 72 4.70 -6.98 -6.20
C PHE A 72 3.35 -7.04 -5.47
N SER A 73 3.27 -7.67 -4.29
CA SER A 73 2.07 -7.66 -3.45
C SER A 73 1.54 -6.26 -3.14
N PRO A 74 2.39 -5.21 -3.03
CA PRO A 74 1.93 -3.86 -2.77
C PRO A 74 1.09 -3.35 -3.93
N MET A 75 1.52 -3.58 -5.18
CA MET A 75 0.78 -3.17 -6.37
C MET A 75 -0.58 -3.87 -6.45
N VAL A 76 -0.62 -5.18 -6.16
CA VAL A 76 -1.88 -5.92 -6.10
C VAL A 76 -2.82 -5.32 -5.04
N PHE A 77 -2.28 -4.98 -3.87
CA PHE A 77 -3.09 -4.39 -2.81
C PHE A 77 -3.59 -2.98 -3.19
N MET A 78 -2.79 -2.15 -3.86
CA MET A 78 -3.24 -0.85 -4.40
C MET A 78 -4.42 -1.01 -5.36
N LEU A 79 -4.36 -2.01 -6.25
CA LEU A 79 -5.44 -2.31 -7.18
C LEU A 79 -6.71 -2.75 -6.45
N LEU A 80 -6.59 -3.56 -5.40
CA LEU A 80 -7.73 -3.96 -4.57
C LEU A 80 -8.36 -2.77 -3.84
N LEU A 81 -7.55 -1.88 -3.27
CA LEU A 81 -8.01 -0.65 -2.61
C LEU A 81 -8.73 0.26 -3.61
N LEU A 82 -8.16 0.48 -4.79
CA LEU A 82 -8.77 1.28 -5.84
C LEU A 82 -10.08 0.65 -6.33
N GLY A 83 -10.10 -0.66 -6.56
CA GLY A 83 -11.30 -1.40 -6.94
C GLY A 83 -12.40 -1.28 -5.87
N MET A 84 -12.05 -1.43 -4.60
CA MET A 84 -12.97 -1.25 -3.47
C MET A 84 -13.56 0.17 -3.46
N GLN A 85 -12.73 1.20 -3.65
CA GLN A 85 -13.21 2.59 -3.73
C GLN A 85 -14.19 2.79 -4.90
N ARG A 86 -13.90 2.22 -6.07
CA ARG A 86 -14.79 2.31 -7.24
C ARG A 86 -16.12 1.60 -7.00
N LEU A 87 -16.10 0.42 -6.36
CA LEU A 87 -17.31 -0.32 -6.01
C LEU A 87 -18.16 0.44 -4.99
N LEU A 88 -17.53 1.03 -3.97
CA LEU A 88 -18.23 1.85 -2.98
C LEU A 88 -18.93 3.06 -3.62
N GLN A 89 -18.26 3.73 -4.55
CA GLN A 89 -18.86 4.85 -5.30
C GLN A 89 -20.01 4.36 -6.19
N ALA A 90 -19.81 3.28 -6.94
CA ALA A 90 -20.83 2.72 -7.82
C ALA A 90 -22.10 2.26 -7.08
N ALA A 91 -21.99 1.84 -5.82
CA ALA A 91 -23.13 1.42 -5.01
C ALA A 91 -24.03 2.58 -4.52
N VAL A 92 -23.57 3.83 -4.63
CA VAL A 92 -24.34 5.02 -4.20
C VAL A 92 -25.04 5.71 -5.37
N TYR A 93 -24.61 5.44 -6.60
CA TYR A 93 -25.27 5.89 -7.84
C TYR A 93 -26.39 4.94 -8.25
#